data_AF-A0A090U560-F1
#
_entry.id   AF-A0A090U560-F1
#
_cell.length_a   1.000
_cell.length_b   1.000
_cell.length_c   1.000
_cell.angle_alpha   90.00
_cell.angle_beta   90.00
_cell.angle_gamma   90.00
#
_symmetry.space_group_name_H-M   'P 1'
#
loop_
_entity.id
_entity.type
_entity.pdbx_description
1 polymer ?
#
loop_
_entity_poly.entity_id
_entity_poly.type
_entity_poly.pdbx_seq_one_letter_code
_entity_poly.pdbx_strand_id
1 'polypeptide(L)'
;MCPQRQILGASDERDLVNWDWQPLALTPSDWFDSHGVFSGHALSQGEQLMLFYTGNTRIGNQRDRHTTQCLAVSEDGIHFKKLGPVIPELPEGVTPHIRDPKIVRHGDHWLMLLGAQTTDLKGRLAVYRSQDLLKWEFVALCGDEMGDFGYMWECQIYLS
;
A
#
# COMPACT_ATOMS: atom_id res chain seq x y z
N MET A 1 12.04 -6.75 22.13
CA MET A 1 12.69 -7.06 20.83
C MET A 1 12.43 -5.88 19.90
N CYS A 2 13.48 -5.43 19.22
CA CYS A 2 13.60 -4.18 18.47
C CYS A 2 12.38 -3.84 17.58
N PRO A 3 11.77 -2.64 17.66
CA PRO A 3 10.80 -2.24 16.65
C PRO A 3 11.57 -1.87 15.38
N GLN A 4 11.33 -2.60 14.28
CA GLN A 4 11.74 -2.18 12.95
C GLN A 4 11.00 -0.88 12.63
N ARG A 5 11.71 0.25 12.73
CA ARG A 5 11.25 1.55 12.22
C ARG A 5 11.34 1.48 10.70
N GLN A 6 10.22 1.36 10.01
CA GLN A 6 10.15 1.66 8.59
C GLN A 6 9.83 3.15 8.43
N ILE A 7 10.70 3.85 7.71
CA ILE A 7 10.70 5.31 7.56
C ILE A 7 10.35 5.58 6.09
N LEU A 8 9.23 6.27 5.85
CA LEU A 8 8.96 6.91 4.56
C LEU A 8 9.37 8.38 4.74
N GLY A 9 10.44 8.80 4.08
CA GLY A 9 10.86 10.19 4.02
C GLY A 9 10.44 10.78 2.67
N ALA A 10 9.84 11.96 2.67
CA ALA A 10 9.71 12.79 1.48
C ALA A 10 10.93 13.73 1.43
N SER A 11 11.45 14.03 0.24
CA SER A 11 12.52 15.01 0.03
C SER A 11 11.98 16.17 -0.80
N ASP A 12 12.27 17.39 -0.39
CA ASP A 12 12.01 18.58 -1.20
C ASP A 12 13.34 19.14 -1.73
N GLU A 13 13.31 19.58 -2.99
CA GLU A 13 14.30 20.40 -3.71
C GLU A 13 15.54 19.79 -4.43
N ARG A 14 15.34 19.69 -5.77
CA ARG A 14 16.19 20.07 -6.92
C ARG A 14 17.53 19.39 -7.20
N ASP A 15 18.17 18.68 -6.28
CA ASP A 15 19.31 17.83 -6.62
C ASP A 15 19.19 16.50 -5.87
N LEU A 16 19.12 15.39 -6.61
CA LEU A 16 19.08 13.99 -6.09
C LEU A 16 20.32 13.59 -5.27
N VAL A 17 21.14 14.57 -4.88
CA VAL A 17 22.44 14.44 -4.24
C VAL A 17 22.40 14.93 -2.79
N ASN A 18 21.58 15.93 -2.46
CA ASN A 18 21.49 16.50 -1.12
C ASN A 18 20.18 16.07 -0.45
N TRP A 19 20.29 15.40 0.70
CA TRP A 19 19.15 14.88 1.46
C TRP A 19 19.07 15.60 2.80
N ASP A 20 17.99 16.37 2.99
CA ASP A 20 17.65 16.94 4.30
C ASP A 20 16.76 15.98 5.09
N TRP A 21 17.00 15.90 6.40
CA TRP A 21 16.19 15.09 7.30
C TRP A 21 14.82 15.72 7.50
N GLN A 22 13.79 15.09 6.92
CA GLN A 22 12.40 15.48 7.17
C GLN A 22 11.82 14.75 8.41
N PRO A 23 10.80 15.33 9.06
CA PRO A 23 10.04 14.67 10.11
C PRO A 23 9.48 13.31 9.66
N LEU A 24 9.26 12.40 10.62
CA LEU A 24 8.67 11.08 10.35
C LEU A 24 7.27 11.23 9.73
N ALA A 25 7.11 10.82 8.47
CA ALA A 25 5.84 10.99 7.74
C ALA A 25 4.71 10.13 8.34
N LEU A 26 4.98 8.86 8.66
CA LEU A 26 4.01 7.94 9.27
C LEU A 26 4.68 7.07 10.33
N THR A 27 4.00 6.91 11.47
CA THR A 27 4.39 5.99 12.54
C THR A 27 3.20 5.08 12.87
N PRO A 28 3.41 3.81 13.28
CA PRO A 28 2.33 2.97 13.81
C PRO A 28 1.60 3.69 14.96
N SER A 29 0.31 3.94 14.80
CA SER A 29 -0.47 4.73 15.79
C SER A 29 -1.90 4.25 15.97
N ASP A 30 -2.44 3.52 15.00
CA ASP A 30 -3.86 3.16 14.96
C ASP A 30 -4.04 1.65 14.92
N TRP A 31 -5.28 1.19 15.13
CA TRP A 31 -5.58 -0.24 15.23
C TRP A 31 -5.12 -0.99 13.97
N PHE A 32 -5.29 -0.40 12.78
CA PHE A 32 -5.01 -0.98 11.45
C PHE A 32 -3.52 -1.00 11.05
N ASP A 33 -2.65 -0.30 11.77
CA ASP A 33 -1.20 -0.33 11.53
C ASP A 33 -0.37 -0.53 12.79
N SER A 34 -1.02 -0.99 13.87
CA SER A 34 -0.46 -1.20 15.21
C SER A 34 0.82 -2.05 15.23
N HIS A 35 1.02 -2.92 14.24
CA HIS A 35 2.19 -3.81 14.14
C HIS A 35 3.07 -3.50 12.91
N GLY A 36 2.86 -2.35 12.27
CA GLY A 36 3.69 -1.84 11.19
C GLY A 36 2.89 -1.06 10.14
N VAL A 37 3.48 0.03 9.65
CA VAL A 37 3.10 0.65 8.37
C VAL A 37 4.16 0.23 7.35
N PHE A 38 3.72 -0.58 6.40
CA PHE A 38 4.56 -1.19 5.36
C PHE A 38 4.57 -0.30 4.13
N SER A 39 5.36 -0.71 3.13
CA SER A 39 5.61 0.07 1.91
C SER A 39 4.33 0.42 1.15
N GLY A 40 4.42 1.43 0.30
CA GLY A 40 3.28 2.07 -0.30
C GLY A 40 3.63 2.99 -1.47
N HIS A 41 2.66 3.76 -1.92
CA HIS A 41 2.78 4.68 -3.05
C HIS A 41 2.24 6.07 -2.71
N ALA A 42 3.02 7.08 -3.06
CA ALA A 42 2.64 8.48 -2.94
C ALA A 42 2.04 8.97 -4.26
N LEU A 43 0.91 9.66 -4.20
CA LEU A 43 0.23 10.27 -5.33
C LEU A 43 -0.06 11.74 -5.01
N SER A 44 0.29 12.64 -5.91
CA SER A 44 -0.17 14.04 -5.85
C SER A 44 -1.49 14.16 -6.62
N GLN A 45 -2.52 14.70 -5.96
CA GLN A 45 -3.84 14.93 -6.55
C GLN A 45 -4.28 16.36 -6.24
N GLY A 46 -4.13 17.25 -7.22
CA GLY A 46 -4.31 18.69 -7.01
C GLY A 46 -3.21 19.22 -6.09
N GLU A 47 -3.61 19.88 -5.00
CA GLU A 47 -2.70 20.41 -3.97
C GLU A 47 -2.49 19.42 -2.80
N GLN A 48 -3.15 18.25 -2.83
CA GLN A 48 -3.07 17.26 -1.76
C GLN A 48 -2.14 16.10 -2.13
N LEU A 49 -1.26 15.73 -1.20
CA LEU A 49 -0.46 14.51 -1.26
C LEU A 49 -1.20 13.37 -0.58
N MET A 50 -1.31 12.24 -1.27
CA MET A 50 -1.97 11.03 -0.81
C MET A 50 -0.94 9.91 -0.69
N LEU A 51 -0.82 9.30 0.49
CA LEU A 51 0.00 8.11 0.74
C LEU A 51 -0.89 6.89 0.90
N PHE A 52 -0.80 5.98 -0.06
CA PHE A 52 -1.38 4.65 0.04
C PHE A 52 -0.33 3.73 0.65
N TYR A 53 -0.67 2.96 1.66
CA TYR A 53 0.28 2.08 2.34
C TYR A 53 -0.41 0.83 2.88
N THR A 54 0.36 -0.22 3.14
CA THR A 54 -0.17 -1.41 3.79
C THR A 54 -0.08 -1.29 5.31
N GLY A 55 -1.24 -1.28 5.98
CA GLY A 55 -1.33 -1.44 7.42
C GLY A 55 -1.17 -2.91 7.81
N ASN A 56 -0.36 -3.19 8.82
CA ASN A 56 -0.14 -4.55 9.33
C ASN A 56 -0.52 -4.64 10.80
N THR A 57 -1.35 -5.63 11.12
CA THR A 57 -1.81 -5.92 12.48
C THR A 57 -1.65 -7.40 12.79
N ARG A 58 -1.58 -7.73 14.08
CA ARG A 58 -1.58 -9.12 14.57
C ARG A 58 -2.75 -9.30 15.52
N ILE A 59 -3.62 -10.26 15.22
CA ILE A 59 -4.87 -10.49 15.96
C ILE A 59 -4.78 -11.82 16.71
N GLY A 60 -5.35 -11.85 17.92
CA GLY A 60 -5.47 -13.05 18.73
C GLY A 60 -4.16 -13.56 19.33
N ASN A 61 -4.27 -14.65 20.11
CA ASN A 61 -3.13 -15.22 20.84
C ASN A 61 -2.09 -15.86 19.90
N GLN A 62 -2.52 -16.35 18.74
CA GLN A 62 -1.64 -16.93 17.72
C GLN A 62 -0.94 -15.86 16.87
N ARG A 63 -1.28 -14.58 17.07
CA ARG A 63 -0.69 -13.43 16.36
C ARG A 63 -0.85 -13.53 14.84
N ASP A 64 -2.06 -13.92 14.42
CA ASP A 64 -2.43 -14.05 13.02
C ASP A 64 -2.30 -12.71 12.32
N ARG A 65 -1.66 -12.72 11.15
CA ARG A 65 -1.42 -11.50 10.38
C ARG A 65 -2.73 -11.04 9.75
N HIS A 66 -3.01 -9.75 9.86
CA HIS A 66 -4.08 -9.09 9.13
C HIS A 66 -3.53 -7.82 8.47
N THR A 67 -3.78 -7.69 7.17
CA THR A 67 -3.26 -6.60 6.34
C THR A 67 -4.40 -5.83 5.70
N THR A 68 -4.30 -4.51 5.74
CA THR A 68 -5.27 -3.59 5.16
C THR A 68 -4.55 -2.59 4.26
N GLN A 69 -5.21 -2.08 3.23
CA GLN A 69 -4.65 -0.97 2.45
C GLN A 69 -5.23 0.34 2.96
N CYS A 70 -4.35 1.20 3.43
CA CYS A 70 -4.67 2.42 4.16
C CYS A 70 -4.32 3.65 3.31
N LEU A 71 -4.96 4.76 3.65
CA LEU A 71 -4.71 6.06 3.06
C LEU A 71 -4.35 7.07 4.16
N ALA A 72 -3.32 7.88 3.91
CA ALA A 72 -3.04 9.10 4.64
C ALA A 72 -2.94 10.27 3.65
N VAL A 73 -3.29 11.48 4.10
CA VAL A 73 -3.27 12.68 3.25
C VAL A 73 -2.50 13.80 3.93
N SER A 74 -1.88 14.66 3.13
CA SER A 74 -1.16 15.84 3.58
C SER A 74 -1.36 17.00 2.62
N GLU A 75 -1.44 18.22 3.15
CA GLU A 75 -1.51 19.47 2.38
C GLU A 75 -0.13 20.15 2.29
N ASP A 76 0.79 19.84 3.19
CA ASP A 76 2.11 20.48 3.30
C ASP A 76 3.29 19.52 3.01
N GLY A 77 3.00 18.24 2.76
CA GLY A 77 3.99 17.19 2.52
C GLY A 77 4.79 16.76 3.76
N ILE A 78 4.52 17.38 4.92
CA ILE A 78 5.26 17.17 6.16
C ILE A 78 4.37 16.47 7.20
N HIS A 79 3.13 16.94 7.35
CA HIS A 79 2.17 16.41 8.31
C HIS A 79 1.12 15.58 7.58
N PHE A 80 1.07 14.28 7.91
CA PHE A 80 0.12 13.35 7.33
C PHE A 80 -1.00 13.02 8.31
N LYS A 81 -2.25 13.16 7.85
CA LYS A 81 -3.44 12.68 8.53
C LYS A 81 -3.85 11.33 7.96
N LYS A 82 -3.87 10.30 8.80
CA LYS A 82 -4.40 8.98 8.43
C LYS A 82 -5.91 9.04 8.29
N LEU A 83 -6.43 8.54 7.18
CA LEU A 83 -7.86 8.32 6.94
C LEU A 83 -8.28 6.88 7.28
N GLY A 84 -7.31 5.96 7.38
CA GLY A 84 -7.54 4.56 7.71
C GLY A 84 -7.65 3.65 6.49
N PRO A 85 -8.18 2.42 6.65
CA PRO A 85 -8.31 1.45 5.58
C PRO A 85 -9.30 1.90 4.51
N VAL A 86 -8.82 2.00 3.27
CA VAL A 86 -9.65 2.16 2.07
C VAL A 86 -9.98 0.81 1.42
N ILE A 87 -9.20 -0.22 1.76
CA ILE A 87 -9.52 -1.63 1.51
C ILE A 87 -9.37 -2.36 2.85
N PRO A 88 -10.46 -2.50 3.62
CA PRO A 88 -10.44 -3.09 4.97
C PRO A 88 -10.47 -4.62 4.95
N GLU A 89 -10.94 -5.23 3.88
CA GLU A 89 -11.16 -6.67 3.78
C GLU A 89 -10.35 -7.27 2.63
N LEU A 90 -9.92 -8.52 2.82
CA LEU A 90 -9.24 -9.28 1.79
C LEU A 90 -10.25 -9.76 0.75
N PRO A 91 -9.90 -9.76 -0.54
CA PRO A 91 -10.73 -10.38 -1.55
C PRO A 91 -10.75 -11.91 -1.31
N GLU A 92 -11.82 -12.57 -1.75
CA GLU A 92 -11.97 -14.00 -1.60
C GLU A 92 -10.80 -14.77 -2.24
N GLY A 93 -10.34 -15.82 -1.56
CA GLY A 93 -9.24 -16.65 -2.06
C GLY A 93 -7.85 -16.03 -1.92
N VAL A 94 -7.70 -14.89 -1.23
CA VAL A 94 -6.41 -14.23 -0.97
C VAL A 94 -6.03 -14.33 0.50
N THR A 95 -4.75 -14.60 0.77
CA THR A 95 -4.19 -14.65 2.12
C THR A 95 -3.81 -13.25 2.60
N PRO A 96 -3.50 -13.07 3.90
CA PRO A 96 -2.98 -11.79 4.41
C PRO A 96 -1.66 -11.32 3.80
N HIS A 97 -1.05 -12.07 2.88
CA HIS A 97 0.08 -11.63 2.08
C HIS A 97 -0.39 -10.81 0.86
N ILE A 98 -1.10 -9.72 1.10
CA ILE A 98 -1.46 -8.69 0.12
C ILE A 98 -0.89 -7.33 0.54
N ARG A 99 -0.05 -6.73 -0.29
CA ARG A 99 0.69 -5.52 0.09
C ARG A 99 1.23 -4.73 -1.09
N ASP A 100 1.85 -3.61 -0.75
CA ASP A 100 2.61 -2.73 -1.64
C ASP A 100 1.70 -2.09 -2.71
N PRO A 101 0.72 -1.27 -2.30
CA PRO A 101 -0.22 -0.64 -3.22
C PRO A 101 0.54 0.24 -4.21
N LYS A 102 0.27 0.04 -5.49
CA LYS A 102 0.70 0.95 -6.57
C LYS A 102 -0.52 1.54 -7.27
N ILE A 103 -0.58 2.87 -7.31
CA ILE A 103 -1.71 3.59 -7.90
C ILE A 103 -1.34 4.05 -9.31
N VAL A 104 -2.21 3.80 -10.28
CA VAL A 104 -2.03 4.26 -11.66
C VAL A 104 -3.32 4.84 -12.21
N ARG A 105 -3.24 5.91 -13.01
CA ARG A 105 -4.38 6.44 -13.75
C ARG A 105 -4.58 5.60 -15.02
N HIS A 106 -5.79 5.12 -15.25
CA HIS A 106 -6.17 4.43 -16.47
C HIS A 106 -7.44 5.05 -17.05
N GLY A 107 -7.28 5.90 -18.06
CA GLY A 107 -8.39 6.66 -18.63
C GLY A 107 -9.07 7.57 -17.59
N ASP A 108 -10.36 7.34 -17.37
CA ASP A 108 -11.21 8.11 -16.45
C ASP A 108 -11.19 7.61 -15.00
N HIS A 109 -10.51 6.50 -14.72
CA HIS A 109 -10.45 5.88 -13.40
C HIS A 109 -9.00 5.65 -12.93
N TRP A 110 -8.90 5.25 -11.67
CA TRP A 110 -7.66 4.85 -11.00
C TRP A 110 -7.66 3.34 -10.80
N LEU A 111 -6.48 2.75 -10.87
CA LEU A 111 -6.23 1.37 -10.49
C LEU A 111 -5.28 1.31 -9.30
N MET A 112 -5.53 0.42 -8.36
CA MET A 112 -4.60 0.03 -7.31
C MET A 112 -4.18 -1.40 -7.59
N LEU A 113 -2.87 -1.58 -7.78
CA LEU A 113 -2.23 -2.86 -8.02
C LEU A 113 -1.56 -3.32 -6.73
N LEU A 114 -1.81 -4.55 -6.32
CA LEU A 114 -1.29 -5.12 -5.09
C LEU A 114 -0.67 -6.49 -5.38
N GLY A 115 0.54 -6.71 -4.86
CA GLY A 115 1.10 -8.05 -4.81
C GLY A 115 0.31 -8.89 -3.81
N ALA A 116 -0.30 -9.97 -4.27
CA ALA A 116 -1.15 -10.83 -3.47
C ALA A 116 -0.68 -12.29 -3.54
N GLN A 117 -1.03 -13.05 -2.51
CA GLN A 117 -0.91 -14.50 -2.52
C GLN A 117 -2.28 -15.13 -2.35
N THR A 118 -2.57 -16.10 -3.19
CA THR A 118 -3.81 -16.87 -3.11
C THR A 118 -3.72 -17.99 -2.06
N THR A 119 -4.87 -18.52 -1.65
CA THR A 119 -4.95 -19.64 -0.68
C THR A 119 -4.34 -20.94 -1.21
N ASP A 120 -4.20 -21.08 -2.54
CA ASP A 120 -3.45 -22.17 -3.18
C ASP A 120 -1.94 -21.87 -3.30
N LEU A 121 -1.45 -20.88 -2.54
CA LEU A 121 -0.03 -20.57 -2.40
C LEU A 121 0.64 -20.08 -3.69
N LYS A 122 -0.07 -19.28 -4.50
CA LYS A 122 0.49 -18.68 -5.72
C LYS A 122 0.56 -17.17 -5.65
N GLY A 123 1.58 -16.59 -6.27
CA GLY A 123 1.69 -15.14 -6.42
C GLY A 123 0.74 -14.63 -7.50
N ARG A 124 -0.03 -13.59 -7.19
CA ARG A 124 -0.98 -12.93 -8.10
C ARG A 124 -0.89 -11.42 -7.97
N LEU A 125 -1.41 -10.73 -8.98
CA LEU A 125 -1.61 -9.28 -8.95
C LEU A 125 -3.09 -9.01 -8.69
N ALA A 126 -3.42 -8.50 -7.51
CA ALA A 126 -4.78 -8.04 -7.22
C ALA A 126 -4.98 -6.64 -7.80
N VAL A 127 -6.06 -6.45 -8.55
CA VAL A 127 -6.41 -5.20 -9.21
C VAL A 127 -7.69 -4.66 -8.60
N TYR A 128 -7.63 -3.41 -8.14
CA TYR A 128 -8.79 -2.64 -7.70
C TYR A 128 -8.96 -1.42 -8.58
N ARG A 129 -10.19 -0.92 -8.67
CA ARG A 129 -10.57 0.28 -9.42
C ARG A 129 -11.23 1.30 -8.52
N SER A 130 -10.96 2.58 -8.75
CA SER A 130 -11.61 3.70 -8.06
C SER A 130 -11.84 4.87 -9.02
N GLN A 131 -12.90 5.66 -8.78
CA GLN A 131 -13.08 6.95 -9.44
C GLN A 131 -12.52 8.11 -8.61
N ASP A 132 -12.54 7.96 -7.28
CA ASP A 132 -12.33 9.06 -6.32
C ASP A 132 -11.11 8.85 -5.40
N LEU A 133 -10.34 7.78 -5.59
CA LEU A 133 -9.19 7.37 -4.77
C LEU A 133 -9.52 6.95 -3.32
N LEU A 134 -10.80 7.00 -2.94
CA LEU A 134 -11.28 6.71 -1.58
C LEU A 134 -12.02 5.38 -1.54
N LYS A 135 -12.87 5.12 -2.55
CA LYS A 135 -13.66 3.90 -2.66
C LYS A 135 -13.06 3.01 -3.74
N TRP A 136 -12.70 1.79 -3.34
CA TRP A 136 -12.04 0.83 -4.22
C TRP A 136 -12.93 -0.40 -4.42
N GLU A 137 -13.12 -0.76 -5.68
CA GLU A 137 -13.83 -1.96 -6.11
C GLU A 137 -12.81 -3.01 -6.55
N PHE A 138 -12.93 -4.23 -6.04
CA PHE A 138 -12.09 -5.33 -6.52
C PHE A 138 -12.49 -5.73 -7.94
N VAL A 139 -11.51 -5.81 -8.84
CA VAL A 139 -11.75 -6.12 -10.26
C VAL A 139 -11.36 -7.55 -10.59
N ALA A 140 -10.12 -7.94 -10.28
CA ALA A 140 -9.59 -9.26 -10.66
C ALA A 140 -8.31 -9.63 -9.90
N LEU A 141 -8.01 -10.93 -9.90
CA LEU A 141 -6.67 -11.47 -9.69
C LEU A 141 -6.05 -11.79 -11.05
N CYS A 142 -4.99 -11.09 -11.41
CA CYS A 142 -4.23 -11.34 -12.64
C CYS A 142 -3.01 -12.23 -12.37
N GLY A 143 -2.61 -13.02 -13.38
CA GLY A 143 -1.40 -13.84 -13.33
C GLY A 143 -1.56 -15.28 -13.84
N ASP A 144 -2.77 -15.73 -14.15
CA ASP A 144 -2.98 -17.07 -14.74
C ASP A 144 -2.44 -17.18 -16.17
N GLU A 145 -2.50 -16.09 -16.94
CA GLU A 145 -2.06 -16.04 -18.34
C GLU A 145 -0.53 -15.92 -18.52
N MET A 146 0.21 -15.69 -17.42
CA MET A 146 1.66 -15.46 -17.46
C MET A 146 2.49 -16.71 -17.15
N GLY A 147 1.89 -17.87 -16.85
CA GLY A 147 2.67 -19.05 -16.48
C GLY A 147 3.30 -18.96 -15.08
N ASP A 148 4.06 -19.99 -14.70
CA ASP A 148 4.48 -20.22 -13.31
C ASP A 148 5.72 -19.38 -12.93
N PHE A 149 5.50 -18.12 -12.51
CA PHE A 149 6.55 -17.18 -12.08
C PHE A 149 6.83 -17.15 -10.56
N GLY A 150 6.33 -18.14 -9.81
CA GLY A 150 6.66 -18.30 -8.38
C GLY A 150 5.63 -17.73 -7.40
N TYR A 151 5.98 -17.86 -6.12
CA TYR A 151 5.05 -17.79 -4.96
C TYR A 151 4.61 -16.37 -4.56
N MET A 152 5.30 -15.32 -5.03
CA MET A 152 5.12 -13.95 -4.53
C MET A 152 5.76 -12.91 -5.46
N TRP A 153 5.05 -11.81 -5.74
CA TRP A 153 5.60 -10.63 -6.41
C TRP A 153 5.67 -9.48 -5.42
N GLU A 154 6.89 -9.06 -5.05
CA GLU A 154 7.14 -7.81 -4.31
C GLU A 154 7.77 -6.78 -5.26
N CYS A 155 7.48 -5.49 -5.08
CA CYS A 155 8.08 -4.37 -5.83
C CYS A 155 7.96 -4.42 -7.37
N GLN A 156 6.74 -4.44 -7.92
CA GLN A 156 6.55 -4.24 -9.37
C GLN A 156 6.62 -2.74 -9.76
N ILE A 157 7.82 -2.28 -10.11
CA ILE A 157 8.00 -1.03 -10.86
C ILE A 157 7.74 -1.33 -12.34
N TYR A 158 6.51 -1.14 -12.80
CA TYR A 158 6.24 -0.80 -14.21
C TYR A 158 6.43 0.71 -14.43
N LEU A 159 7.43 1.09 -15.21
CA LEU A 159 7.55 2.37 -15.89
C LEU A 159 7.21 2.10 -17.36
N SER A 160 6.16 2.75 -17.88
CA SER A 160 5.92 2.91 -19.31
C SER A 160 5.76 4.39 -19.61
#